data_AF-A0AAD9UT69-F1
#
_entry.id   AF-A0AAD9UT69-F1
#
_cell.length_a   1.000
_cell.length_b   1.000
_cell.length_c   1.000
_cell.angle_alpha   90.00
_cell.angle_beta   90.00
_cell.angle_gamma   90.00
#
_symmetry.space_group_name_H-M   'P 1'
#
loop_
_entity.id
_entity.type
_entity.pdbx_description
1 polymer ?
#
loop_
_entity_poly.entity_id
_entity_poly.type
_entity_poly.pdbx_seq_one_letter_code
_entity_poly.pdbx_strand_id
1 'polypeptide(L)'
;MLSSFVSTGEYYYKSFDAMKNKTSEFFKNVEIMRDHMPSMIQKLLHSVQDRTSFNILSVGSGTGDMDLEIFKIVKDELQRSQGCHQMKIFNRGIEINKYPCDLYKAAIKNFNDQQADFDLRHQSFEEYAKESTMEQLKFDVIHFIHSIYYVDIEAVLKHCIENELQDNGRLVFIVERPDLISSVVKKQRFPDWHGTPGEKNPESLETAEKMFEIAEKYGWRHEIYTHEYSMDVTEIFDPQSIEGNLLLDFITHTENYWGTADKKLLQETLALIEDLSTLKDGKRLGEKKESLIFIYK
;
A
#
# COMPACT_ATOMS: atom_id res chain seq x y z
N MET A 1 -12.06 1.23 -10.77
CA MET A 1 -11.71 2.33 -11.71
C MET A 1 -10.66 3.16 -11.00
N LEU A 2 -9.44 3.26 -11.55
CA LEU A 2 -8.36 4.07 -10.97
C LEU A 2 -8.82 5.53 -10.83
N SER A 3 -8.38 6.21 -9.77
CA SER A 3 -8.70 7.64 -9.61
C SER A 3 -8.10 8.44 -10.78
N SER A 4 -8.77 9.51 -11.21
CA SER A 4 -8.25 10.39 -12.26
C SER A 4 -6.86 10.94 -11.91
N PHE A 5 -6.59 11.15 -10.63
CA PHE A 5 -5.30 11.59 -10.13
C PHE A 5 -4.20 10.53 -10.29
N VAL A 6 -4.46 9.27 -9.95
CA VAL A 6 -3.50 8.16 -10.15
C VAL A 6 -3.17 8.00 -11.63
N SER A 7 -4.13 8.25 -12.52
CA SER A 7 -3.92 8.16 -13.97
C SER A 7 -3.02 9.25 -14.58
N THR A 8 -2.60 10.26 -13.79
CA THR A 8 -1.66 11.31 -14.24
C THR A 8 -0.20 10.83 -14.34
N GLY A 9 0.09 9.58 -13.94
CA GLY A 9 1.38 8.93 -14.17
C GLY A 9 2.53 9.62 -13.42
N GLU A 10 3.47 10.23 -14.15
CA GLU A 10 4.64 10.89 -13.55
C GLU A 10 4.26 11.97 -12.53
N TYR A 11 3.17 12.71 -12.77
CA TYR A 11 2.73 13.78 -11.87
C TYR A 11 2.24 13.24 -10.52
N TYR A 12 1.46 12.15 -10.55
CA TYR A 12 1.08 11.41 -9.35
C TYR A 12 2.32 11.01 -8.54
N TYR A 13 3.34 10.44 -9.19
CA TYR A 13 4.57 10.03 -8.50
C TYR A 13 5.37 11.20 -7.93
N LYS A 14 5.43 12.35 -8.61
CA LYS A 14 6.04 13.58 -8.04
C LYS A 14 5.31 14.06 -6.78
N SER A 15 3.98 14.00 -6.80
CA SER A 15 3.15 14.39 -5.66
C SER A 15 3.27 13.37 -4.50
N PHE A 16 3.36 12.09 -4.84
CA PHE A 16 3.64 11.02 -3.89
C PHE A 16 5.03 11.13 -3.26
N ASP A 17 6.05 11.52 -4.03
CA ASP A 17 7.39 11.78 -3.50
C ASP A 17 7.41 12.99 -2.55
N ALA A 18 6.64 14.04 -2.84
CA ALA A 18 6.45 15.15 -1.90
C ALA A 18 5.81 14.66 -0.59
N MET A 19 4.81 13.79 -0.65
CA MET A 19 4.23 13.17 0.55
C MET A 19 5.26 12.32 1.30
N LYS A 20 6.03 11.47 0.61
CA LYS A 20 7.10 10.67 1.24
C LYS A 20 8.12 11.53 1.98
N ASN A 21 8.51 12.67 1.42
CA ASN A 21 9.47 13.57 2.07
C ASN A 21 8.92 14.25 3.33
N LYS A 22 7.60 14.34 3.45
CA LYS A 22 6.92 14.96 4.59
C LYS A 22 6.38 13.94 5.60
N THR A 23 6.61 12.64 5.39
CA THR A 23 6.16 11.58 6.30
C THR A 23 7.29 10.64 6.68
N SER A 24 7.05 9.82 7.71
CA SER A 24 7.88 8.64 8.01
C SER A 24 7.23 7.34 7.53
N GLU A 25 6.29 7.40 6.58
CA GLU A 25 5.45 6.27 6.15
C GLU A 25 6.29 5.05 5.79
N PHE A 26 7.25 5.21 4.88
CA PHE A 26 8.12 4.13 4.42
C PHE A 26 8.79 3.41 5.59
N PHE A 27 9.41 4.15 6.52
CA PHE A 27 10.11 3.57 7.66
C PHE A 27 9.17 2.88 8.62
N LYS A 28 7.97 3.44 8.84
CA LYS A 28 6.95 2.87 9.71
C LYS A 28 6.34 1.60 9.14
N ASN A 29 6.15 1.54 7.82
CA ASN A 29 5.72 0.34 7.12
C ASN A 29 6.79 -0.76 7.18
N VAL A 30 8.06 -0.41 7.04
CA VAL A 30 9.17 -1.37 7.24
C VAL A 30 9.24 -1.85 8.69
N GLU A 31 9.08 -0.97 9.67
CA GLU A 31 9.10 -1.30 11.10
C GLU A 31 8.02 -2.34 11.44
N ILE A 32 6.75 -2.06 11.11
CA ILE A 32 5.63 -2.97 11.41
C ILE A 32 5.76 -4.31 10.66
N MET A 33 6.26 -4.29 9.42
CA MET A 33 6.54 -5.53 8.69
C MET A 33 7.65 -6.34 9.35
N ARG A 34 8.74 -5.69 9.81
CA ARG A 34 9.83 -6.37 10.51
C ARG A 34 9.41 -6.92 11.86
N ASP A 35 8.43 -6.32 12.52
CA ASP A 35 7.91 -6.81 13.80
C ASP A 35 7.02 -8.06 13.65
N HIS A 36 6.26 -8.17 12.54
CA HIS A 36 5.21 -9.18 12.41
C HIS A 36 5.40 -10.21 11.29
N MET A 37 6.05 -9.84 10.18
CA MET A 37 6.27 -10.78 9.07
C MET A 37 7.21 -11.94 9.42
N PRO A 38 8.27 -11.80 10.22
CA PRO A 38 9.15 -12.92 10.56
C PRO A 38 8.40 -14.13 11.13
N SER A 39 7.53 -13.91 12.13
CA SER A 39 6.73 -14.99 12.72
C SER A 39 5.78 -15.63 11.70
N MET A 40 5.19 -14.82 10.82
CA MET A 40 4.34 -15.30 9.74
C MET A 40 5.13 -16.17 8.75
N ILE A 41 6.31 -15.72 8.31
CA ILE A 41 7.17 -16.44 7.36
C ILE A 41 7.66 -17.77 7.95
N GLN A 42 8.07 -17.79 9.22
CA GLN A 42 8.47 -19.05 9.89
C GLN A 42 7.37 -20.11 9.85
N LYS A 43 6.10 -19.72 10.06
CA LYS A 43 4.95 -20.63 9.94
C LYS A 43 4.84 -21.21 8.51
N LEU A 44 5.14 -20.42 7.48
CA LEU A 44 5.17 -20.89 6.09
C LEU A 44 6.30 -21.90 5.87
N LEU A 45 7.51 -21.57 6.35
CA LEU A 45 8.71 -22.39 6.14
C LEU A 45 8.66 -23.76 6.81
N HIS A 46 7.80 -23.97 7.83
CA HIS A 46 7.59 -25.31 8.38
C HIS A 46 7.06 -26.33 7.36
N SER A 47 6.46 -25.87 6.26
CA SER A 47 5.82 -26.70 5.24
C SER A 47 6.62 -26.89 3.95
N VAL A 48 7.87 -26.39 3.87
CA VAL A 48 8.59 -26.24 2.57
C VAL A 48 9.81 -27.15 2.38
N GLN A 49 9.93 -28.28 3.09
CA GLN A 49 11.15 -29.10 3.13
C GLN A 49 11.70 -29.56 1.76
N ASP A 50 10.86 -29.66 0.72
CA ASP A 50 11.26 -30.08 -0.63
C ASP A 50 11.25 -28.97 -1.69
N ARG A 51 11.05 -27.71 -1.27
CA ARG A 51 10.89 -26.59 -2.22
C ARG A 51 12.20 -25.87 -2.46
N THR A 52 12.42 -25.47 -3.71
CA THR A 52 13.62 -24.73 -4.13
C THR A 52 13.44 -23.22 -4.11
N SER A 53 12.19 -22.73 -3.97
CA SER A 53 11.89 -21.30 -3.96
C SER A 53 10.79 -20.91 -2.98
N PHE A 54 10.95 -19.71 -2.42
CA PHE A 54 9.93 -18.93 -1.76
C PHE A 54 9.39 -17.90 -2.77
N ASN A 55 8.11 -17.96 -3.07
CA ASN A 55 7.48 -17.21 -4.16
C ASN A 55 6.63 -16.08 -3.60
N ILE A 56 6.87 -14.86 -4.08
CA ILE A 56 6.18 -13.64 -3.68
C ILE A 56 5.49 -13.04 -4.91
N LEU A 57 4.22 -12.70 -4.77
CA LEU A 57 3.48 -11.89 -5.74
C LEU A 57 3.23 -10.51 -5.14
N SER A 58 3.80 -9.49 -5.76
CA SER A 58 3.60 -8.09 -5.42
C SER A 58 2.60 -7.47 -6.38
N VAL A 59 1.49 -6.94 -5.86
CA VAL A 59 0.45 -6.30 -6.67
C VAL A 59 0.40 -4.81 -6.39
N GLY A 60 0.56 -4.00 -7.43
CA GLY A 60 0.79 -2.56 -7.30
C GLY A 60 2.19 -2.27 -6.75
N SER A 61 3.21 -2.92 -7.33
CA SER A 61 4.59 -2.91 -6.82
C SER A 61 5.24 -1.52 -6.79
N GLY A 62 4.71 -0.56 -7.56
CA GLY A 62 5.27 0.78 -7.65
C GLY A 62 6.74 0.74 -8.07
N THR A 63 7.56 1.51 -7.37
CA THR A 63 9.02 1.61 -7.60
C THR A 63 9.79 0.41 -7.04
N GLY A 64 9.11 -0.51 -6.34
CA GLY A 64 9.68 -1.73 -5.76
C GLY A 64 10.46 -1.54 -4.46
N ASP A 65 10.48 -0.33 -3.88
CA ASP A 65 11.24 -0.08 -2.66
C ASP A 65 10.76 -0.96 -1.49
N MET A 66 9.44 -1.19 -1.38
CA MET A 66 8.85 -2.10 -0.38
C MET A 66 9.11 -3.57 -0.70
N ASP A 67 9.01 -3.97 -1.96
CA ASP A 67 9.33 -5.33 -2.39
C ASP A 67 10.77 -5.72 -2.01
N LEU A 68 11.73 -4.80 -2.15
CA LEU A 68 13.11 -5.03 -1.76
C LEU A 68 13.29 -5.14 -0.24
N GLU A 69 12.47 -4.46 0.57
CA GLU A 69 12.46 -4.64 2.03
C GLU A 69 11.81 -5.96 2.44
N ILE A 70 10.69 -6.34 1.82
CA ILE A 70 10.05 -7.64 2.02
C ILE A 70 11.01 -8.78 1.64
N PHE A 71 11.73 -8.65 0.52
CA PHE A 71 12.79 -9.58 0.13
C PHE A 71 13.83 -9.75 1.24
N LYS A 72 14.31 -8.65 1.84
CA LYS A 72 15.30 -8.71 2.93
C LYS A 72 14.74 -9.46 4.14
N ILE A 73 13.50 -9.18 4.53
CA ILE A 73 12.83 -9.87 5.64
C ILE A 73 12.75 -11.38 5.36
N VAL A 74 12.28 -11.77 4.17
CA VAL A 74 12.19 -13.18 3.77
C VAL A 74 13.57 -13.84 3.76
N LYS A 75 14.58 -13.17 3.18
CA LYS A 75 15.95 -13.67 3.13
C LYS A 75 16.52 -13.91 4.53
N ASP A 76 16.32 -12.98 5.45
CA ASP A 76 16.76 -13.12 6.84
C ASP A 76 16.12 -14.37 7.48
N GLU A 77 14.84 -14.66 7.22
CA GLU A 77 14.16 -15.85 7.75
C GLU A 77 14.58 -17.16 7.08
N LEU A 78 14.85 -17.16 5.77
CA LEU A 78 15.42 -18.32 5.07
C LEU A 78 16.80 -18.68 5.62
N GLN A 79 17.60 -17.68 5.99
CA GLN A 79 18.92 -17.88 6.62
C GLN A 79 18.82 -18.37 8.07
N ARG A 80 17.73 -18.04 8.79
CA ARG A 80 17.50 -18.54 10.16
C ARG A 80 16.91 -19.95 10.18
N SER A 81 16.20 -20.33 9.12
CA SER A 81 15.47 -21.59 9.04
C SER A 81 16.34 -22.74 8.51
N GLN A 82 16.40 -23.84 9.27
CA GLN A 82 17.17 -25.03 8.91
C GLN A 82 16.66 -25.64 7.61
N GLY A 83 17.55 -25.90 6.66
CA GLY A 83 17.22 -26.50 5.35
C GLY A 83 16.78 -25.48 4.28
N CYS A 84 16.50 -24.22 4.64
CA CYS A 84 15.99 -23.22 3.69
C CYS A 84 17.07 -22.30 3.10
N HIS A 85 18.33 -22.41 3.53
CA HIS A 85 19.38 -21.43 3.21
C HIS A 85 19.74 -21.32 1.72
N GLN A 86 19.44 -22.38 0.95
CA GLN A 86 19.70 -22.42 -0.50
C GLN A 86 18.47 -22.08 -1.34
N MET A 87 17.31 -21.85 -0.71
CA MET A 87 16.09 -21.49 -1.43
C MET A 87 16.27 -20.15 -2.15
N LYS A 88 15.79 -20.06 -3.38
CA LYS A 88 15.63 -18.80 -4.10
C LYS A 88 14.42 -18.04 -3.57
N ILE A 89 14.43 -16.73 -3.70
CA ILE A 89 13.25 -15.90 -3.53
C ILE A 89 12.85 -15.42 -4.93
N PHE A 90 11.73 -15.94 -5.42
CA PHE A 90 11.12 -15.51 -6.66
C PHE A 90 10.11 -14.40 -6.36
N ASN A 91 10.28 -13.21 -6.92
CA ASN A 91 9.38 -12.09 -6.74
C ASN A 91 8.78 -11.66 -8.08
N ARG A 92 7.47 -11.87 -8.25
CA ARG A 92 6.72 -11.33 -9.37
C ARG A 92 6.08 -10.01 -8.99
N GLY A 93 6.41 -8.94 -9.69
CA GLY A 93 5.79 -7.63 -9.51
C GLY A 93 4.79 -7.32 -10.61
N ILE A 94 3.57 -6.93 -10.23
CA ILE A 94 2.51 -6.47 -11.14
C ILE A 94 2.32 -4.98 -10.91
N GLU A 95 2.59 -4.17 -11.93
CA GLU A 95 2.43 -2.71 -11.87
C GLU A 95 1.81 -2.20 -13.17
N ILE A 96 0.75 -1.41 -13.06
CA ILE A 96 0.02 -0.88 -14.22
C ILE A 96 0.65 0.39 -14.78
N ASN A 97 1.39 1.14 -13.97
CA ASN A 97 2.02 2.39 -14.38
C ASN A 97 3.43 2.15 -14.91
N LYS A 98 3.69 2.58 -16.14
CA LYS A 98 4.99 2.42 -16.77
C LYS A 98 6.14 3.11 -16.03
N TYR A 99 5.91 4.34 -15.56
CA TYR A 99 6.93 5.15 -14.88
C TYR A 99 7.57 4.44 -13.66
N PRO A 100 6.80 4.02 -12.64
CA PRO A 100 7.35 3.31 -11.49
C PRO A 100 7.88 1.92 -11.87
N CYS A 101 7.29 1.24 -12.86
CA CYS A 101 7.80 -0.04 -13.37
C CYS A 101 9.23 0.11 -13.94
N ASP A 102 9.53 1.19 -14.66
CA ASP A 102 10.87 1.46 -15.16
C ASP A 102 11.86 1.77 -14.03
N LEU A 103 11.43 2.50 -12.99
CA LEU A 103 12.23 2.73 -11.78
C LEU A 103 12.51 1.41 -11.03
N TYR A 104 11.52 0.54 -10.91
CA TYR A 104 11.69 -0.76 -10.27
C TYR A 104 12.68 -1.64 -11.06
N LYS A 105 12.58 -1.67 -12.39
CA LYS A 105 13.58 -2.35 -13.26
C LYS A 105 15.00 -1.86 -13.01
N ALA A 106 15.19 -0.55 -12.83
CA ALA A 106 16.49 0.02 -12.51
C ALA A 106 16.95 -0.40 -11.10
N ALA A 107 16.05 -0.41 -10.11
CA ALA A 107 16.35 -0.84 -8.75
C ALA A 107 16.81 -2.31 -8.69
N ILE A 108 16.09 -3.23 -9.32
CA ILE A 108 16.47 -4.66 -9.31
C ILE A 108 17.77 -4.94 -10.06
N LYS A 109 18.11 -4.16 -11.10
CA LYS A 109 19.39 -4.29 -11.80
C LYS A 109 20.58 -3.97 -10.89
N ASN A 110 20.37 -3.07 -9.94
CA ASN A 110 21.37 -2.70 -8.93
C ASN A 110 21.29 -3.61 -7.69
N PHE A 111 20.21 -4.39 -7.54
CA PHE A 111 19.99 -5.34 -6.46
C PHE A 111 20.77 -6.63 -6.74
N ASN A 112 22.07 -6.61 -6.47
CA ASN A 112 22.99 -7.72 -6.73
C ASN A 112 22.87 -8.82 -5.65
N ASP A 113 21.80 -9.61 -5.69
CA ASP A 113 21.56 -10.73 -4.77
C ASP A 113 21.42 -12.06 -5.50
N GLN A 114 22.27 -13.02 -5.17
CA GLN A 114 22.27 -14.33 -5.84
C GLN A 114 21.03 -15.18 -5.52
N GLN A 115 20.30 -14.90 -4.43
CA GLN A 115 19.08 -15.63 -4.10
C GLN A 115 17.84 -15.03 -4.78
N ALA A 116 17.94 -13.84 -5.37
CA ALA A 116 16.81 -13.17 -5.98
C ALA A 116 16.56 -13.60 -7.42
N ASP A 117 15.29 -13.79 -7.75
CA ASP A 117 14.77 -13.90 -9.10
C ASP A 117 13.55 -12.98 -9.24
N PHE A 118 13.51 -12.15 -10.28
CA PHE A 118 12.48 -11.12 -10.45
C PHE A 118 11.77 -11.25 -11.79
N ASP A 119 10.43 -11.20 -11.76
CA ASP A 119 9.55 -11.13 -12.92
C ASP A 119 8.66 -9.89 -12.82
N LEU A 120 9.00 -8.83 -13.56
CA LEU A 120 8.23 -7.59 -13.54
C LEU A 120 7.28 -7.51 -14.74
N ARG A 121 5.98 -7.49 -14.46
CA ARG A 121 4.92 -7.42 -15.46
C ARG A 121 4.23 -6.06 -15.43
N HIS A 122 4.25 -5.38 -16.57
CA HIS A 122 3.55 -4.11 -16.75
C HIS A 122 2.12 -4.37 -17.23
N GLN A 123 1.22 -4.62 -16.29
CA GLN A 123 -0.19 -4.92 -16.54
C GLN A 123 -1.04 -4.73 -15.27
N SER A 124 -2.36 -4.72 -15.43
CA SER A 124 -3.29 -4.76 -14.30
C SER A 124 -3.33 -6.15 -13.64
N PHE A 125 -3.81 -6.20 -12.40
CA PHE A 125 -4.03 -7.49 -11.72
C PHE A 125 -5.12 -8.31 -12.42
N GLU A 126 -6.14 -7.66 -12.97
CA GLU A 126 -7.24 -8.32 -13.68
C GLU A 126 -6.80 -8.96 -15.00
N GLU A 127 -5.86 -8.34 -15.72
CA GLU A 127 -5.21 -8.94 -16.89
C GLU A 127 -4.34 -10.12 -16.46
N TYR A 128 -3.49 -9.93 -15.45
CA TYR A 128 -2.67 -10.98 -14.88
C TYR A 128 -3.50 -12.20 -14.43
N ALA A 129 -4.59 -11.97 -13.70
CA ALA A 129 -5.44 -13.03 -13.15
C ALA A 129 -6.07 -13.88 -14.25
N LYS A 130 -6.39 -13.30 -15.42
CA LYS A 130 -6.91 -14.05 -16.58
C LYS A 130 -5.83 -14.95 -17.18
N GLU A 131 -4.60 -14.46 -17.31
CA GLU A 131 -3.45 -15.21 -17.83
C GLU A 131 -2.99 -16.31 -16.87
N SER A 132 -2.94 -15.98 -15.58
CA SER A 132 -2.42 -16.82 -14.50
C SER A 132 -3.23 -18.10 -14.28
N THR A 133 -4.53 -18.12 -14.62
CA THR A 133 -5.33 -19.35 -14.57
C THR A 133 -4.77 -20.50 -15.41
N MET A 134 -3.84 -20.22 -16.33
CA MET A 134 -3.14 -21.23 -17.13
C MET A 134 -1.74 -21.58 -16.58
N GLU A 135 -1.20 -20.81 -15.64
CA GLU A 135 0.09 -21.06 -14.99
C GLU A 135 -0.10 -21.98 -13.75
N GLN A 136 0.89 -22.84 -13.47
CA GLN A 136 0.89 -23.68 -12.26
C GLN A 136 1.64 -23.03 -11.08
N LEU A 137 2.12 -21.79 -11.24
CA LEU A 137 2.89 -21.09 -10.22
C LEU A 137 1.97 -20.65 -9.07
N LYS A 138 2.38 -20.99 -7.85
CA LYS A 138 1.70 -20.57 -6.61
C LYS A 138 2.65 -19.78 -5.73
N PHE A 139 2.08 -18.88 -4.93
CA PHE A 139 2.82 -17.93 -4.10
C PHE A 139 2.66 -18.21 -2.61
N ASP A 140 3.75 -18.07 -1.86
CA ASP A 140 3.76 -18.14 -0.39
C ASP A 140 3.14 -16.89 0.21
N VAL A 141 3.48 -15.75 -0.38
CA VAL A 141 3.02 -14.43 0.03
C VAL A 141 2.52 -13.71 -1.19
N ILE A 142 1.31 -13.17 -1.10
CA ILE A 142 0.79 -12.21 -2.07
C ILE A 142 0.56 -10.91 -1.30
N HIS A 143 1.14 -9.81 -1.73
CA HIS A 143 1.00 -8.54 -1.02
C HIS A 143 0.42 -7.41 -1.86
N PHE A 144 -0.38 -6.59 -1.18
CA PHE A 144 -1.01 -5.38 -1.69
C PHE A 144 -0.69 -4.24 -0.72
N ILE A 145 0.45 -3.59 -0.91
CA ILE A 145 0.90 -2.48 -0.08
C ILE A 145 0.38 -1.21 -0.71
N HIS A 146 -0.62 -0.56 -0.09
CA HIS A 146 -1.27 0.65 -0.61
C HIS A 146 -1.88 0.53 -2.02
N SER A 147 -2.29 -0.67 -2.42
CA SER A 147 -2.77 -0.95 -3.78
C SER A 147 -4.17 -1.58 -3.87
N ILE A 148 -4.69 -2.15 -2.78
CA ILE A 148 -5.97 -2.89 -2.79
C ILE A 148 -7.19 -2.01 -3.11
N TYR A 149 -7.08 -0.68 -2.97
CA TYR A 149 -8.19 0.25 -3.20
C TYR A 149 -8.60 0.40 -4.67
N TYR A 150 -7.77 -0.06 -5.60
CA TYR A 150 -7.96 0.16 -7.04
C TYR A 150 -8.67 -1.00 -7.75
N VAL A 151 -8.98 -2.07 -7.01
CA VAL A 151 -9.55 -3.32 -7.53
C VAL A 151 -10.87 -3.67 -6.83
N ASP A 152 -11.59 -4.66 -7.36
CA ASP A 152 -12.69 -5.30 -6.62
C ASP A 152 -12.11 -6.18 -5.51
N ILE A 153 -12.20 -5.69 -4.27
CA ILE A 153 -11.61 -6.34 -3.09
C ILE A 153 -12.09 -7.78 -2.95
N GLU A 154 -13.41 -8.03 -3.05
CA GLU A 154 -13.96 -9.37 -2.81
C GLU A 154 -13.52 -10.33 -3.92
N ALA A 155 -13.61 -9.91 -5.17
CA ALA A 155 -13.21 -10.74 -6.31
C ALA A 155 -11.71 -11.08 -6.26
N VAL A 156 -10.87 -10.09 -5.92
CA VAL A 156 -9.41 -10.27 -5.85
C VAL A 156 -9.01 -11.17 -4.68
N LEU A 157 -9.53 -10.94 -3.47
CA LEU A 157 -9.22 -11.80 -2.32
C LEU A 157 -9.57 -13.26 -2.60
N LYS A 158 -10.74 -13.49 -3.19
CA LYS A 158 -11.19 -14.82 -3.59
C LYS A 158 -10.26 -15.44 -4.64
N HIS A 159 -9.96 -14.71 -5.72
CA HIS A 159 -9.06 -15.19 -6.77
C HIS A 159 -7.69 -15.57 -6.21
N CYS A 160 -7.10 -14.71 -5.37
CA CYS A 160 -5.81 -14.98 -4.76
C CYS A 160 -5.83 -16.26 -3.92
N ILE A 161 -6.82 -16.42 -3.03
CA ILE A 161 -6.92 -17.57 -2.11
C ILE A 161 -7.25 -18.89 -2.83
N GLU A 162 -7.98 -18.85 -3.95
CA GLU A 162 -8.38 -20.04 -4.71
C GLU A 162 -7.34 -20.42 -5.76
N ASN A 163 -6.75 -19.44 -6.45
CA ASN A 163 -6.01 -19.66 -7.70
C ASN A 163 -4.52 -19.32 -7.62
N GLU A 164 -4.07 -18.46 -6.69
CA GLU A 164 -2.67 -17.98 -6.69
C GLU A 164 -1.88 -18.44 -5.46
N LEU A 165 -2.55 -18.60 -4.32
CA LEU A 165 -1.87 -18.88 -3.05
C LEU A 165 -1.50 -20.37 -2.94
N GLN A 166 -0.30 -20.64 -2.42
CA GLN A 166 0.09 -21.95 -1.94
C GLN A 166 -0.78 -22.39 -0.78
N ASP A 167 -0.79 -23.70 -0.50
CA ASP A 167 -1.32 -24.21 0.77
C ASP A 167 -0.61 -23.53 1.94
N ASN A 168 -1.40 -23.07 2.91
CA ASN A 168 -0.96 -22.25 4.04
C ASN A 168 -0.36 -20.88 3.71
N GLY A 169 -0.36 -20.40 2.45
CA GLY A 169 0.18 -19.08 2.12
C GLY A 169 -0.57 -17.93 2.79
N ARG A 170 -0.07 -16.70 2.62
CA ARG A 170 -0.59 -15.50 3.27
C ARG A 170 -0.84 -14.39 2.28
N LEU A 171 -2.02 -13.78 2.36
CA LEU A 171 -2.23 -12.46 1.79
C LEU A 171 -1.76 -11.41 2.80
N VAL A 172 -1.03 -10.41 2.34
CA VAL A 172 -0.46 -9.34 3.17
C VAL A 172 -0.88 -7.99 2.62
N PHE A 173 -1.36 -7.09 3.47
CA PHE A 173 -1.83 -5.77 3.07
C PHE A 173 -1.26 -4.72 3.99
N ILE A 174 -0.96 -3.55 3.44
CA ILE A 174 -0.92 -2.31 4.23
C ILE A 174 -2.02 -1.44 3.68
N VAL A 175 -2.95 -1.07 4.57
CA VAL A 175 -4.09 -0.24 4.24
C VAL A 175 -4.22 0.98 5.13
N GLU A 176 -4.64 2.10 4.56
CA GLU A 176 -4.98 3.32 5.24
C GLU A 176 -6.19 3.10 6.15
N ARG A 177 -6.09 3.67 7.34
CA ARG A 177 -7.19 3.86 8.28
C ARG A 177 -7.65 5.32 8.18
N PRO A 178 -8.80 5.69 8.77
CA PRO A 178 -9.21 7.08 8.85
C PRO A 178 -8.10 7.95 9.39
N ASP A 179 -7.82 9.02 8.66
CA ASP A 179 -6.69 9.91 8.84
C ASP A 179 -7.01 11.28 8.23
N LEU A 180 -6.00 12.16 8.16
CA LEU A 180 -6.15 13.48 7.55
C LEU A 180 -6.58 13.42 6.08
N ILE A 181 -5.93 12.58 5.27
CA ILE A 181 -6.17 12.52 3.81
C ILE A 181 -7.58 12.03 3.52
N SER A 182 -7.97 10.92 4.12
CA SER A 182 -9.31 10.36 3.95
C SER A 182 -10.40 11.32 4.43
N SER A 183 -10.12 12.17 5.42
CA SER A 183 -11.03 13.24 5.86
C SER A 183 -11.16 14.35 4.81
N VAL A 184 -10.06 14.80 4.21
CA VAL A 184 -10.09 15.80 3.12
C VAL A 184 -10.85 15.26 1.90
N VAL A 185 -10.53 14.04 1.46
CA VAL A 185 -11.22 13.39 0.34
C VAL A 185 -12.72 13.21 0.63
N LYS A 186 -13.10 12.89 1.87
CA LYS A 186 -14.51 12.83 2.30
C LYS A 186 -15.20 14.19 2.19
N LYS A 187 -14.58 15.26 2.68
CA LYS A 187 -15.14 16.63 2.59
C LYS A 187 -15.42 17.04 1.15
N GLN A 188 -14.55 16.67 0.22
CA GLN A 188 -14.74 16.98 -1.20
C GLN A 188 -15.87 16.18 -1.85
N ARG A 189 -16.04 14.90 -1.47
CA ARG A 189 -17.13 14.05 -1.97
C ARG A 189 -18.48 14.37 -1.35
N PHE A 190 -18.46 14.77 -0.08
CA PHE A 190 -19.64 15.08 0.72
C PHE A 190 -19.48 16.48 1.32
N PRO A 191 -19.84 17.54 0.58
CA PRO A 191 -19.65 18.93 1.04
C PRO A 191 -20.36 19.24 2.36
N ASP A 192 -21.46 18.53 2.65
CA ASP A 192 -22.22 18.65 3.91
C ASP A 192 -21.60 17.86 5.08
N TRP A 193 -20.53 17.10 4.86
CA TRP A 193 -19.80 16.46 5.94
C TRP A 193 -18.96 17.49 6.71
N HIS A 194 -19.06 17.46 8.03
CA HIS A 194 -18.45 18.48 8.89
C HIS A 194 -17.33 17.93 9.78
N GLY A 195 -16.94 16.67 9.61
CA GLY A 195 -15.79 16.10 10.33
C GLY A 195 -16.04 15.79 11.79
N THR A 196 -17.31 15.68 12.22
CA THR A 196 -17.62 15.48 13.64
C THR A 196 -17.48 14.00 14.06
N PRO A 197 -16.91 13.71 15.24
CA PRO A 197 -16.93 12.37 15.82
C PRO A 197 -18.39 11.93 16.06
N GLY A 198 -18.91 11.04 15.21
CA GLY A 198 -20.26 10.49 15.33
C GLY A 198 -21.14 10.62 14.08
N GLU A 199 -20.76 11.45 13.10
CA GLU A 199 -21.39 11.43 11.77
C GLU A 199 -21.09 10.09 11.08
N LYS A 200 -22.05 9.15 11.14
CA LYS A 200 -21.97 7.92 10.34
C LYS A 200 -22.06 8.30 8.86
N ASN A 201 -21.02 7.96 8.12
CA ASN A 201 -20.98 8.13 6.68
C ASN A 201 -22.00 7.16 6.03
N PRO A 202 -22.80 7.61 5.05
CA PRO A 202 -23.69 6.76 4.26
C PRO A 202 -22.99 5.60 3.54
N GLU A 203 -21.69 5.72 3.25
CA GLU A 203 -20.87 4.78 2.46
C GLU A 203 -19.66 4.20 3.22
N SER A 204 -19.42 4.54 4.50
CA SER A 204 -18.19 4.07 5.19
C SER A 204 -18.33 2.61 5.62
N LEU A 205 -17.94 1.73 4.71
CA LEU A 205 -17.22 0.54 5.11
C LEU A 205 -15.77 0.79 4.69
N GLU A 206 -14.96 1.17 5.67
CA GLU A 206 -13.52 1.39 5.53
C GLU A 206 -12.86 0.15 4.89
N THR A 207 -11.78 0.33 4.13
CA THR A 207 -11.18 -0.75 3.32
C THR A 207 -10.88 -1.99 4.15
N ALA A 208 -10.29 -1.82 5.33
CA ALA A 208 -9.98 -2.91 6.24
C ALA A 208 -11.26 -3.63 6.73
N GLU A 209 -12.29 -2.89 7.10
CA GLU A 209 -13.59 -3.39 7.55
C GLU A 209 -14.24 -4.24 6.46
N LYS A 210 -14.20 -3.77 5.20
CA LYS A 210 -14.69 -4.55 4.04
C LYS A 210 -13.94 -5.86 3.92
N MET A 211 -12.61 -5.83 4.04
CA MET A 211 -11.79 -7.03 3.99
C MET A 211 -12.11 -8.00 5.14
N PHE A 212 -12.43 -7.50 6.34
CA PHE A 212 -12.79 -8.34 7.48
C PHE A 212 -14.17 -8.99 7.31
N GLU A 213 -15.17 -8.24 6.84
CA GLU A 213 -16.49 -8.80 6.51
C GLU A 213 -16.40 -9.88 5.43
N ILE A 214 -15.56 -9.65 4.41
CA ILE A 214 -15.28 -10.65 3.38
C ILE A 214 -14.59 -11.88 3.99
N ALA A 215 -13.57 -11.68 4.82
CA ALA A 215 -12.87 -12.79 5.48
C ALA A 215 -13.83 -13.63 6.34
N GLU A 216 -14.67 -12.98 7.15
CA GLU A 216 -15.69 -13.66 7.96
C GLU A 216 -16.70 -14.43 7.09
N LYS A 217 -17.22 -13.79 6.04
CA LYS A 217 -18.15 -14.40 5.07
C LYS A 217 -17.62 -15.71 4.49
N TYR A 218 -16.32 -15.79 4.21
CA TYR A 218 -15.69 -16.98 3.62
C TYR A 218 -14.96 -17.88 4.64
N GLY A 219 -15.07 -17.59 5.94
CA GLY A 219 -14.43 -18.36 7.00
C GLY A 219 -12.90 -18.27 7.01
N TRP A 220 -12.33 -17.20 6.45
CA TRP A 220 -10.89 -16.93 6.47
C TRP A 220 -10.48 -16.27 7.78
N ARG A 221 -9.25 -16.55 8.21
CA ARG A 221 -8.63 -15.93 9.37
C ARG A 221 -7.95 -14.63 8.96
N HIS A 222 -7.89 -13.69 9.89
CA HIS A 222 -7.12 -12.47 9.71
C HIS A 222 -6.35 -12.09 10.98
N GLU A 223 -5.20 -11.46 10.79
CA GLU A 223 -4.43 -10.78 11.84
C GLU A 223 -4.31 -9.29 11.44
N ILE A 224 -4.36 -8.38 12.41
CA ILE A 224 -4.24 -6.94 12.19
C ILE A 224 -3.25 -6.33 13.18
N TYR A 225 -2.38 -5.47 12.65
CA TYR A 225 -1.44 -4.66 13.40
C TYR A 225 -1.54 -3.23 12.91
N THR A 226 -1.72 -2.27 13.81
CA THR A 226 -1.95 -0.86 13.47
C THR A 226 -0.82 0.00 13.99
N HIS A 227 -0.44 1.00 13.22
CA HIS A 227 0.55 2.00 13.62
C HIS A 227 0.12 3.39 13.16
N GLU A 228 0.66 4.39 13.84
CA GLU A 228 0.36 5.79 13.63
C GLU A 228 1.68 6.55 13.40
N TYR A 229 1.61 7.57 12.56
CA TYR A 229 2.69 8.49 12.29
C TYR A 229 2.13 9.85 11.89
N SER A 230 3.01 10.79 11.58
CA SER A 230 2.61 12.14 11.22
C SER A 230 3.12 12.54 9.84
N MET A 231 2.36 13.43 9.22
CA MET A 231 2.69 14.12 7.98
C MET A 231 2.89 15.60 8.25
N ASP A 232 4.03 16.15 7.85
CA ASP A 232 4.31 17.58 7.93
C ASP A 232 3.57 18.32 6.82
N VAL A 233 2.46 18.95 7.18
CA VAL A 233 1.59 19.71 6.26
C VAL A 233 1.87 21.22 6.33
N THR A 234 2.99 21.65 6.92
CA THR A 234 3.26 23.09 7.14
C THR A 234 3.27 23.88 5.84
N GLU A 235 3.91 23.34 4.81
CA GLU A 235 4.16 24.06 3.56
C GLU A 235 2.94 24.16 2.64
N ILE A 236 1.86 23.40 2.89
CA ILE A 236 0.65 23.50 2.05
C ILE A 236 -0.03 24.87 2.18
N PHE A 237 0.24 25.57 3.29
CA PHE A 237 -0.30 26.90 3.58
C PHE A 237 0.50 28.03 2.92
N ASP A 238 1.65 27.71 2.31
CA ASP A 238 2.41 28.64 1.49
C ASP A 238 2.14 28.36 0.00
N PRO A 239 1.33 29.19 -0.69
CA PRO A 239 1.03 28.98 -2.11
C PRO A 239 2.27 29.12 -3.02
N GLN A 240 3.40 29.65 -2.51
CA GLN A 240 4.67 29.71 -3.24
C GLN A 240 5.51 28.44 -3.07
N SER A 241 5.17 27.56 -2.12
CA SER A 241 5.90 26.31 -1.92
C SER A 241 5.55 25.30 -3.01
N ILE A 242 6.53 24.95 -3.84
CA ILE A 242 6.38 23.91 -4.86
C ILE A 242 6.06 22.55 -4.20
N GLU A 243 6.78 22.21 -3.14
CA GLU A 243 6.58 20.95 -2.42
C GLU A 243 5.25 20.93 -1.66
N GLY A 244 4.87 22.06 -1.05
CA GLY A 244 3.57 22.23 -0.40
C GLY A 244 2.40 22.08 -1.37
N ASN A 245 2.52 22.63 -2.58
CA ASN A 245 1.50 22.51 -3.62
C ASN A 245 1.36 21.05 -4.10
N LEU A 246 2.48 20.36 -4.36
CA LEU A 246 2.47 18.93 -4.71
C LEU A 246 1.87 18.07 -3.60
N LEU A 247 2.17 18.37 -2.33
CA LEU A 247 1.57 17.69 -1.20
C LEU A 247 0.07 17.93 -1.12
N LEU A 248 -0.39 19.17 -1.32
CA LEU A 248 -1.83 19.48 -1.33
C LEU A 248 -2.54 18.72 -2.46
N ASP A 249 -1.94 18.66 -3.64
CA ASP A 249 -2.47 17.96 -4.80
C ASP A 249 -2.59 16.44 -4.50
N PHE A 250 -1.62 15.88 -3.76
CA PHE A 250 -1.71 14.51 -3.25
C PHE A 250 -2.82 14.33 -2.22
N ILE A 251 -2.92 15.17 -1.18
CA ILE A 251 -3.94 15.07 -0.12
C ILE A 251 -5.36 15.20 -0.71
N THR A 252 -5.52 16.01 -1.75
CA THR A 252 -6.81 16.31 -2.38
C THR A 252 -7.15 15.38 -3.53
N HIS A 253 -6.23 14.48 -3.93
CA HIS A 253 -6.33 13.70 -5.17
C HIS A 253 -6.73 14.56 -6.39
N THR A 254 -6.15 15.76 -6.51
CA THR A 254 -6.48 16.71 -7.59
C THR A 254 -5.22 17.44 -8.04
N GLU A 255 -4.91 17.39 -9.34
CA GLU A 255 -3.78 18.12 -9.91
C GLU A 255 -4.01 19.64 -9.89
N ASN A 256 -3.01 20.40 -9.44
CA ASN A 256 -3.05 21.86 -9.39
C ASN A 256 -4.28 22.38 -8.62
N TYR A 257 -4.52 21.87 -7.41
CA TYR A 257 -5.70 22.17 -6.62
C TYR A 257 -5.83 23.66 -6.30
N TRP A 258 -4.72 24.32 -5.95
CA TRP A 258 -4.68 25.78 -5.73
C TRP A 258 -5.21 26.58 -6.92
N GLY A 259 -4.93 26.14 -8.14
CA GLY A 259 -5.34 26.82 -9.37
C GLY A 259 -6.71 26.42 -9.90
N THR A 260 -7.22 25.26 -9.51
CA THR A 260 -8.43 24.66 -10.11
C THR A 260 -9.64 24.61 -9.18
N ALA A 261 -9.43 24.58 -7.86
CA ALA A 261 -10.52 24.53 -6.89
C ALA A 261 -11.31 25.85 -6.83
N ASP A 262 -12.61 25.74 -6.52
CA ASP A 262 -13.38 26.92 -6.11
C ASP A 262 -12.77 27.55 -4.85
N LYS A 263 -12.73 28.89 -4.79
CA LYS A 263 -12.07 29.62 -3.70
C LYS A 263 -12.63 29.26 -2.33
N LYS A 264 -13.94 29.05 -2.23
CA LYS A 264 -14.59 28.67 -0.97
C LYS A 264 -14.17 27.26 -0.58
N LEU A 265 -14.19 26.31 -1.53
CA LEU A 265 -13.80 24.93 -1.27
C LEU A 265 -12.32 24.80 -0.87
N LEU A 266 -11.44 25.56 -1.51
CA LEU A 266 -10.03 25.63 -1.14
C LEU A 266 -9.84 26.15 0.29
N GLN A 267 -10.52 27.24 0.66
CA GLN A 267 -10.48 27.78 2.02
C GLN A 267 -11.00 26.79 3.06
N GLU A 268 -12.13 26.12 2.79
CA GLU A 268 -12.70 25.10 3.66
C GLU A 268 -11.77 23.87 3.79
N THR A 269 -11.09 23.49 2.71
CA THR A 269 -10.12 22.38 2.71
C THR A 269 -8.90 22.72 3.56
N LEU A 270 -8.32 23.91 3.38
CA LEU A 270 -7.17 24.35 4.19
C LEU A 270 -7.54 24.51 5.67
N ALA A 271 -8.73 25.03 5.97
CA ALA A 271 -9.24 25.13 7.34
C ALA A 271 -9.42 23.74 7.97
N LEU A 272 -9.98 22.78 7.22
CA LEU A 272 -10.11 21.39 7.69
C LEU A 272 -8.74 20.76 7.98
N ILE A 273 -7.76 20.95 7.09
CA ILE A 273 -6.40 20.42 7.30
C ILE A 273 -5.75 21.09 8.52
N GLU A 274 -5.96 22.39 8.71
CA GLU A 274 -5.53 23.12 9.90
C GLU A 274 -6.15 22.53 11.17
N ASP A 275 -7.46 22.28 11.20
CA ASP A 275 -8.19 21.72 12.34
C ASP A 275 -7.80 20.25 12.64
N LEU A 276 -7.48 19.46 11.60
CA LEU A 276 -7.06 18.06 11.71
C LEU A 276 -5.56 17.88 11.98
N SER A 277 -4.85 18.97 12.27
CA SER A 277 -3.40 18.95 12.49
C SER A 277 -3.02 19.60 13.81
N THR A 278 -1.86 19.21 14.33
CA THR A 278 -1.32 19.77 15.57
C THR A 278 -0.05 20.58 15.29
N LEU A 279 0.05 21.77 15.87
CA LEU A 279 1.27 22.57 15.83
C LEU A 279 2.27 22.07 16.88
N LYS A 280 3.42 21.57 16.44
CA LYS A 280 4.51 21.08 17.30
C LYS A 280 5.85 21.53 16.73
N ASP A 281 6.66 22.18 17.55
CA ASP A 281 8.02 22.64 17.19
C ASP A 281 8.07 23.46 15.90
N GLY A 282 7.06 24.31 15.68
CA GLY A 282 6.94 25.14 14.47
C GLY A 282 6.46 24.41 13.22
N LYS A 283 6.16 23.12 13.32
CA LYS A 283 5.61 22.30 12.24
C LYS A 283 4.17 21.93 12.52
N ARG A 284 3.36 21.90 11.46
CA ARG A 284 1.98 21.45 11.50
C ARG A 284 1.93 19.98 11.09
N LEU A 285 1.50 19.12 12.01
CA LEU A 285 1.56 17.68 11.87
C LEU A 285 0.15 17.10 11.76
N GLY A 286 -0.19 16.53 10.60
CA GLY A 286 -1.41 15.76 10.38
C GLY A 286 -1.23 14.30 10.79
N GLU A 287 -2.25 13.71 11.43
CA GLU A 287 -2.22 12.30 11.80
C GLU A 287 -2.39 11.39 10.56
N LYS A 288 -1.57 10.36 10.48
CA LYS A 288 -1.66 9.24 9.54
C LYS A 288 -1.77 7.94 10.34
N LYS A 289 -2.64 7.04 9.88
CA LYS A 289 -2.89 5.76 10.53
C LYS A 289 -3.05 4.67 9.49
N GLU A 290 -2.37 3.55 9.68
CA GLU A 290 -2.34 2.44 8.73
C GLU A 290 -2.40 1.10 9.46
N SER A 291 -2.76 0.06 8.73
CA SER A 291 -2.81 -1.30 9.27
C SER A 291 -2.14 -2.30 8.35
N LEU A 292 -1.21 -3.06 8.91
CA LEU A 292 -0.71 -4.30 8.37
C LEU A 292 -1.74 -5.39 8.64
N ILE A 293 -2.23 -6.04 7.59
CA ILE A 293 -3.26 -7.09 7.67
C ILE A 293 -2.72 -8.36 7.02
N PHE A 294 -2.90 -9.48 7.69
CA PHE A 294 -2.70 -10.81 7.10
C PHE A 294 -4.05 -11.50 6.92
N ILE A 295 -4.31 -12.13 5.77
CA ILE A 295 -5.50 -12.95 5.53
C ILE A 295 -5.09 -14.34 5.01
N TYR A 296 -5.74 -15.39 5.52
CA TYR A 296 -5.45 -16.78 5.16
C TYR A 296 -6.58 -17.76 5.49
N LYS A 297 -6.53 -18.96 4.90
CA LYS A 297 -7.41 -20.10 5.21
C LYS A 297 -7.04 -20.74 6.56
#